data_AF-A0A538TDQ8-F1
#
_entry.id   AF-A0A538TDQ8-F1
#
_cell.length_a   1.000
_cell.length_b   1.000
_cell.length_c   1.000
_cell.angle_alpha   90.00
_cell.angle_beta   90.00
_cell.angle_gamma   90.00
#
_symmetry.space_group_name_H-M   'P 1'
#
loop_
_entity.id
_entity.type
_entity.pdbx_description
1 polymer ?
#
loop_
_entity_poly.entity_id
_entity_poly.type
_entity_poly.pdbx_seq_one_letter_code
_entity_poly.pdbx_strand_id
1 'polypeptide(L)'
;MGFHDTAAPLGVRWWLASQKVGIDLGLGFHSDDAASSGFPDEKLTGWAVDAGVPIVVKSWPRVHVLFRPGLLYQSQQVENPATPAVFDTENAKDLFITGEIEGEGFILENFSVSASVGLAYESFNPADVGSPPFPGNETFFTTLGNNFTEVGFHLYFLH
;
A
#
# COMPACT_ATOMS: atom_id res chain seq x y z
N MET A 1 9.17 0.46 -5.21
CA MET A 1 9.86 1.68 -4.74
C MET A 1 8.78 2.66 -4.37
N GLY A 2 8.67 3.03 -3.11
CA GLY A 2 7.59 3.87 -2.58
C GLY A 2 7.99 4.45 -1.24
N PHE A 3 7.01 4.84 -0.42
CA PHE A 3 7.25 5.20 0.97
C PHE A 3 7.43 3.93 1.83
N HIS A 4 6.40 3.07 1.86
CA HIS A 4 6.47 1.67 2.33
C HIS A 4 5.92 0.76 1.23
N ASP A 5 4.66 0.97 0.86
CA ASP A 5 4.02 0.19 -0.19
C ASP A 5 4.11 0.86 -1.57
N THR A 6 4.17 0.04 -2.64
CA THR A 6 4.07 0.51 -4.03
C THR A 6 2.68 1.01 -4.41
N ALA A 7 1.64 0.51 -3.77
CA ALA A 7 0.27 0.97 -3.91
C ALA A 7 0.06 2.36 -3.32
N ALA A 8 0.81 2.72 -2.28
CA ALA A 8 0.78 4.01 -1.60
C ALA A 8 2.18 4.68 -1.60
N PRO A 9 2.72 5.03 -2.78
CA PRO A 9 4.14 5.35 -2.95
C PRO A 9 4.55 6.70 -2.35
N LEU A 10 3.59 7.59 -2.05
CA LEU A 10 3.86 8.88 -1.43
C LEU A 10 3.37 8.87 0.00
N GLY A 11 4.20 9.26 0.96
CA GLY A 11 3.78 9.29 2.34
C GLY A 11 4.59 10.21 3.24
N VAL A 12 4.12 10.30 4.48
CA VAL A 12 4.70 11.12 5.54
C VAL A 12 4.92 10.24 6.76
N ARG A 13 6.14 10.29 7.31
CA ARG A 13 6.49 9.76 8.63
C ARG A 13 6.57 10.91 9.61
N TRP A 14 5.77 10.86 10.67
CA TRP A 14 5.86 11.80 11.78
C TRP A 14 6.39 11.09 13.02
N TRP A 15 7.61 11.42 13.44
CA TRP A 15 8.18 10.93 14.69
C TRP A 15 7.56 11.65 15.89
N LEU A 16 7.06 10.87 16.85
CA LEU A 16 6.57 11.42 18.13
C LEU A 16 7.76 11.80 19.03
N ALA A 17 7.52 12.58 20.09
CA ALA A 17 8.54 13.29 20.87
C ALA A 17 9.75 12.47 21.38
N SER A 18 9.66 11.14 21.47
CA SER A 18 10.75 10.26 21.88
C SER A 18 11.53 9.62 20.72
N GLN A 19 11.15 9.90 19.46
CA GLN A 19 11.61 9.24 18.24
C GLN A 19 11.58 7.70 18.29
N LYS A 20 10.86 7.13 19.25
CA LYS A 20 10.70 5.68 19.42
C LYS A 20 9.48 5.16 18.67
N VAL A 21 8.48 6.02 18.49
CA VAL A 21 7.21 5.71 17.83
C VAL A 21 6.95 6.82 16.83
N GLY A 22 6.53 6.44 15.63
CA GLY A 22 6.07 7.37 14.61
C GLY A 22 4.66 7.04 14.14
N ILE A 23 4.15 7.89 13.26
CA ILE A 23 2.92 7.68 12.51
C ILE A 23 3.31 7.77 11.03
N ASP A 24 3.00 6.71 10.29
CA ASP A 24 3.18 6.65 8.84
C ASP A 24 1.81 6.79 8.19
N LEU A 25 1.71 7.68 7.20
CA LEU A 25 0.55 7.79 6.32
C LEU A 25 1.02 7.84 4.87
N GLY A 26 0.55 6.91 4.05
CA GLY A 26 0.82 6.80 2.63
C GLY A 26 -0.46 6.94 1.80
N LEU A 27 -0.31 7.47 0.59
CA LEU A 27 -1.35 7.62 -0.40
C LEU A 27 -0.83 7.18 -1.77
N GLY A 28 -1.72 6.60 -2.56
CA GLY A 28 -1.46 6.33 -3.96
C GLY A 28 -2.69 6.46 -4.82
N PHE A 29 -2.44 6.75 -6.08
CA PHE A 29 -3.44 6.87 -7.13
C PHE A 29 -2.84 6.34 -8.43
N HIS A 30 -3.60 5.56 -9.16
CA HIS A 30 -3.24 5.11 -10.50
C HIS A 30 -4.44 5.24 -11.44
N SER A 31 -4.14 5.34 -12.74
CA SER A 31 -5.14 5.36 -13.79
C SER A 31 -4.58 4.59 -14.98
N ASP A 32 -5.27 3.51 -15.33
CA ASP A 32 -4.90 2.60 -16.41
C ASP A 32 -5.98 2.64 -17.50
N ASP A 33 -5.59 2.28 -18.72
CA ASP A 33 -6.55 2.12 -19.83
C ASP A 33 -7.52 0.97 -19.53
N ALA A 34 -8.80 1.15 -19.87
CA ALA A 34 -9.74 0.05 -19.85
C ALA A 34 -9.29 -1.05 -20.82
N ALA A 35 -9.28 -2.30 -20.36
CA ALA A 35 -8.77 -3.43 -21.14
C ALA A 35 -9.73 -3.87 -22.27
N SER A 36 -10.99 -3.42 -22.26
CA SER A 36 -11.97 -3.83 -23.26
C SER A 36 -11.78 -3.16 -24.61
N SER A 37 -11.92 -3.98 -25.65
CA SER A 37 -11.91 -3.55 -27.05
C SER A 37 -13.09 -2.65 -27.45
N GLY A 38 -14.09 -2.48 -26.58
CA GLY A 38 -15.27 -1.65 -26.83
C GLY A 38 -15.12 -0.18 -26.39
N PHE A 39 -14.19 0.12 -25.50
CA PHE A 39 -14.06 1.43 -24.86
C PHE A 39 -12.60 1.89 -24.77
N PRO A 40 -11.91 2.08 -25.91
CA PRO A 40 -10.46 2.34 -25.95
C PRO A 40 -10.04 3.69 -25.36
N ASP A 41 -10.97 4.62 -25.18
CA ASP A 41 -10.72 5.95 -24.61
C ASP A 41 -11.06 6.02 -23.10
N GLU A 42 -11.62 4.95 -22.53
CA GLU A 42 -12.03 4.91 -21.13
C GLU A 42 -10.89 4.51 -20.20
N LYS A 43 -10.98 4.96 -18.95
CA LYS A 43 -9.96 4.76 -17.92
C LYS A 43 -10.54 4.06 -16.71
N LEU A 44 -9.74 3.16 -16.14
CA LEU A 44 -9.98 2.61 -14.80
C LEU A 44 -9.06 3.34 -13.83
N THR A 45 -9.61 3.76 -12.70
CA THR A 45 -8.85 4.42 -11.64
C THR A 45 -8.81 3.57 -10.38
N GLY A 46 -7.76 3.74 -9.61
CA GLY A 46 -7.65 3.14 -8.29
C GLY A 46 -6.89 4.05 -7.34
N TRP A 47 -7.15 3.86 -6.05
CA TRP A 47 -6.48 4.59 -4.99
C TRP A 47 -6.16 3.67 -3.83
N ALA A 48 -5.16 4.07 -3.06
CA ALA A 48 -4.75 3.36 -1.86
C ALA A 48 -4.43 4.34 -0.73
N VAL A 49 -4.71 3.90 0.50
CA VAL A 49 -4.32 4.57 1.74
C VAL A 49 -3.59 3.55 2.59
N ASP A 50 -2.37 3.88 2.98
CA ASP A 50 -1.55 3.10 3.91
C ASP A 50 -1.42 3.89 5.22
N ALA A 51 -1.63 3.22 6.35
CA ALA A 51 -1.43 3.79 7.67
C ALA A 51 -0.65 2.82 8.55
N GLY A 52 0.41 3.29 9.21
CA GLY A 52 1.28 2.45 10.02
C GLY A 52 1.81 3.15 11.26
N VAL A 53 2.29 2.34 12.21
CA VAL A 53 2.91 2.84 13.45
C VAL A 53 4.32 2.27 13.56
N PRO A 54 5.34 2.92 12.98
CA PRO A 54 6.72 2.47 13.13
C PRO A 54 7.18 2.59 14.59
N ILE A 55 7.72 1.50 15.12
CA ILE A 55 8.26 1.40 16.47
C ILE A 55 9.73 1.02 16.37
N VAL A 56 10.63 1.89 16.84
CA VAL A 56 12.07 1.61 16.87
C VAL A 56 12.34 0.52 17.91
N VAL A 57 12.73 -0.66 17.43
CA VAL A 57 13.11 -1.80 18.28
C VAL A 57 14.58 -1.77 18.63
N LYS A 58 15.42 -1.24 17.73
CA LYS A 58 16.85 -1.07 17.95
C LYS A 58 17.37 0.11 17.15
N SER A 59 18.29 0.87 17.72
CA SER A 59 18.94 2.00 17.05
C SER A 59 20.46 1.94 17.26
N TRP A 60 21.16 2.31 16.19
CA TRP A 60 22.59 2.59 16.08
C TRP A 60 22.77 3.97 15.42
N PRO A 61 23.98 4.57 15.43
CA PRO A 61 24.18 5.96 15.01
C PRO A 61 23.68 6.38 13.63
N ARG A 62 23.45 5.43 12.71
CA ARG A 62 22.89 5.67 11.37
C ARG A 62 21.92 4.60 10.90
N VAL A 63 21.50 3.70 11.80
CA VAL A 63 20.66 2.56 11.44
C VAL A 63 19.60 2.37 12.49
N HIS A 64 18.35 2.33 12.06
CA HIS A 64 17.21 2.01 12.88
C HIS A 64 16.62 0.70 12.38
N VAL A 65 16.31 -0.19 13.31
CA VAL A 65 15.47 -1.35 13.05
C VAL A 65 14.12 -1.05 13.70
N LEU A 66 13.07 -1.21 12.92
CA LEU A 66 11.71 -0.87 13.28
C LEU A 66 10.82 -2.10 13.13
N PHE A 67 9.81 -2.16 13.99
CA PHE A 67 8.62 -2.96 13.76
C PHE A 67 7.48 -2.02 13.38
N ARG A 68 6.77 -2.32 12.29
CA ARG A 68 5.69 -1.50 11.75
C ARG A 68 4.43 -2.36 11.56
N PRO A 69 3.50 -2.37 12.53
CA PRO A 69 2.14 -2.76 12.26
C PRO A 69 1.46 -1.71 11.36
N GLY A 70 0.66 -2.16 10.42
CA GLY A 70 -0.01 -1.27 9.47
C GLY A 70 -1.33 -1.79 8.94
N LEU A 71 -1.99 -0.91 8.19
CA LEU A 71 -3.24 -1.12 7.49
C LEU A 71 -3.12 -0.51 6.11
N LEU A 72 -3.30 -1.32 5.07
CA LEU A 72 -3.43 -0.84 3.69
C LEU A 72 -4.86 -1.07 3.24
N TYR A 73 -5.50 -0.04 2.71
CA TYR A 73 -6.79 -0.14 2.06
C TYR A 73 -6.66 0.30 0.60
N GLN A 74 -7.17 -0.53 -0.31
CA GLN A 74 -7.17 -0.25 -1.75
C GLN A 74 -8.58 -0.35 -2.31
N SER A 75 -8.88 0.50 -3.28
CA SER A 75 -10.09 0.42 -4.08
C SER A 75 -9.70 0.63 -5.53
N GLN A 76 -10.10 -0.30 -6.39
CA GLN A 76 -9.80 -0.26 -7.81
C GLN A 76 -11.08 -0.45 -8.61
N GLN A 77 -11.26 0.40 -9.63
CA GLN A 77 -12.32 0.21 -10.61
C GLN A 77 -11.99 -0.96 -11.51
N VAL A 78 -12.98 -1.82 -11.73
CA VAL A 78 -12.96 -2.88 -12.71
C VAL A 78 -14.15 -2.72 -13.64
N GLU A 79 -13.99 -3.14 -14.89
CA GLU A 79 -15.05 -3.06 -15.88
C GLU A 79 -16.20 -4.01 -15.55
N ASN A 80 -17.43 -3.55 -15.72
CA ASN A 80 -18.63 -4.38 -15.61
C ASN A 80 -18.96 -5.03 -16.96
N PRO A 81 -18.74 -6.35 -17.15
CA PRO A 81 -18.97 -7.02 -18.42
C PRO A 81 -20.46 -7.24 -18.72
N ALA A 82 -21.36 -6.97 -17.77
CA ALA A 82 -22.81 -7.20 -17.91
C ALA A 82 -23.53 -6.09 -18.72
N THR A 83 -22.87 -4.95 -18.98
CA THR A 83 -23.46 -3.76 -19.62
C THR A 83 -22.75 -3.40 -20.93
N PRO A 84 -22.74 -4.26 -21.96
CA PRO A 84 -21.93 -4.05 -23.17
C PRO A 84 -22.34 -2.84 -24.05
N ALA A 85 -23.39 -2.09 -23.69
CA ALA A 85 -23.87 -0.92 -24.44
C ALA A 85 -23.43 0.43 -23.86
N VAL A 86 -22.93 0.47 -22.62
CA VAL A 86 -22.47 1.69 -21.91
C VAL A 86 -21.30 1.30 -21.03
N PHE A 87 -20.19 2.05 -21.08
CA PHE A 87 -19.06 1.81 -20.18
C PHE A 87 -19.51 1.99 -18.73
N ASP A 88 -19.31 0.95 -17.93
CA ASP A 88 -19.71 0.91 -16.53
C ASP A 88 -18.64 0.20 -15.72
N THR A 89 -18.47 0.62 -14.48
CA THR A 89 -17.39 0.16 -13.61
C THR A 89 -17.91 -0.17 -12.23
N GLU A 90 -17.38 -1.23 -11.65
CA GLU A 90 -17.57 -1.56 -10.24
C GLU A 90 -16.25 -1.50 -9.49
N ASN A 91 -16.29 -1.52 -8.15
CA ASN A 91 -15.08 -1.42 -7.34
C ASN A 91 -14.74 -2.76 -6.67
N ALA A 92 -13.54 -3.25 -6.94
CA ALA A 92 -12.88 -4.26 -6.12
C ALA A 92 -12.13 -3.56 -4.98
N LYS A 93 -12.12 -4.17 -3.79
CA LYS A 93 -11.55 -3.57 -2.58
C LYS A 93 -10.68 -4.57 -1.84
N ASP A 94 -9.51 -4.11 -1.41
CA ASP A 94 -8.59 -4.88 -0.58
C ASP A 94 -8.37 -4.19 0.76
N LEU A 95 -8.33 -4.99 1.82
CA LEU A 95 -7.89 -4.56 3.13
C LEU A 95 -6.78 -5.49 3.61
N PHE A 96 -5.62 -4.92 3.91
CA PHE A 96 -4.48 -5.61 4.49
C PHE A 96 -4.28 -5.18 5.92
N ILE A 97 -4.05 -6.14 6.81
CA ILE A 97 -3.48 -5.94 8.13
C ILE A 97 -2.05 -6.43 8.07
N THR A 98 -1.10 -5.54 8.27
CA THR A 98 0.32 -5.79 8.01
C THR A 98 1.15 -5.78 9.29
N GLY A 99 2.24 -6.53 9.28
CA GLY A 99 3.29 -6.49 10.29
C GLY A 99 4.64 -6.67 9.65
N GLU A 100 5.47 -5.62 9.73
CA GLU A 100 6.74 -5.55 9.02
C GLU A 100 7.92 -5.33 9.97
N ILE A 101 9.08 -5.87 9.59
CA ILE A 101 10.38 -5.47 10.14
C ILE A 101 11.08 -4.65 9.07
N GLU A 102 11.45 -3.43 9.44
CA GLU A 102 12.09 -2.45 8.56
C GLU A 102 13.51 -2.16 9.07
N GLY A 103 14.49 -2.17 8.18
CA GLY A 103 15.81 -1.61 8.41
C GLY A 103 15.93 -0.28 7.70
N GLU A 104 16.12 0.81 8.44
CA GLU A 104 16.29 2.17 7.92
C GLU A 104 17.73 2.64 8.13
N GLY A 105 18.42 3.00 7.04
CA GLY A 105 19.78 3.51 7.04
C GLY A 105 19.83 4.98 6.64
N PHE A 106 20.42 5.82 7.50
CA PHE A 106 20.62 7.25 7.24
C PHE A 106 21.89 7.46 6.41
N ILE A 107 21.71 7.93 5.18
CA ILE A 107 22.80 8.27 4.26
C ILE A 107 23.30 9.69 4.56
N LEU A 108 22.36 10.61 4.83
CA LEU A 108 22.60 11.96 5.32
C LEU A 108 21.82 12.17 6.62
N GLU A 109 22.05 13.28 7.31
CA GLU A 109 21.32 13.61 8.55
C GLU A 109 19.81 13.71 8.30
N ASN A 110 19.40 14.17 7.12
CA ASN A 110 18.00 14.36 6.76
C ASN A 110 17.48 13.34 5.72
N PHE A 111 18.28 12.37 5.31
CA PHE A 111 17.90 11.43 4.25
C PHE A 111 18.25 10.00 4.62
N SER A 112 17.23 9.14 4.58
CA SER A 112 17.38 7.71 4.82
C SER A 112 16.78 6.87 3.69
N VAL A 113 17.28 5.64 3.61
CA VAL A 113 16.74 4.58 2.75
C VAL A 113 16.34 3.44 3.67
N SER A 114 15.15 2.90 3.46
CA SER A 114 14.63 1.78 4.24
C SER A 114 14.36 0.57 3.38
N ALA A 115 14.29 -0.57 4.05
CA ALA A 115 14.05 -1.87 3.47
C ALA A 115 13.19 -2.69 4.44
N SER A 116 12.00 -3.13 4.05
CA SER A 116 11.11 -3.95 4.90
C SER A 116 10.76 -5.32 4.33
N VAL A 117 10.46 -6.23 5.25
CA VAL A 117 9.87 -7.55 4.98
C VAL A 117 8.83 -7.84 6.07
N GLY A 118 7.75 -8.51 5.70
CA GLY A 118 6.65 -8.72 6.64
C GLY A 118 5.66 -9.79 6.24
N LEU A 119 4.58 -9.82 7.00
CA LEU A 119 3.41 -10.65 6.75
C LEU A 119 2.18 -9.75 6.65
N ALA A 120 1.21 -10.19 5.86
CA ALA A 120 -0.09 -9.56 5.78
C ALA A 120 -1.22 -10.59 5.86
N TYR A 121 -2.28 -10.17 6.54
CA TYR A 121 -3.60 -10.77 6.39
C TYR A 121 -4.40 -9.90 5.42
N GLU A 122 -4.92 -10.50 4.37
CA GLU A 122 -5.65 -9.82 3.31
C GLU A 122 -7.12 -10.25 3.34
N SER A 123 -8.01 -9.27 3.20
CA SER A 123 -9.42 -9.45 2.92
C SER A 123 -9.73 -8.78 1.59
N PHE A 124 -9.99 -9.60 0.59
CA PHE A 124 -10.40 -9.17 -0.74
C PHE A 124 -11.91 -9.20 -0.85
N ASN A 125 -12.50 -8.09 -1.27
CA ASN A 125 -13.89 -7.99 -1.66
C ASN A 125 -13.94 -7.78 -3.18
N PRO A 126 -14.24 -8.84 -3.96
CA PRO A 126 -14.31 -8.74 -5.40
C PRO A 126 -15.46 -7.82 -5.82
N ALA A 127 -15.32 -7.20 -7.00
CA ALA A 127 -16.40 -6.40 -7.56
C ALA A 127 -17.62 -7.27 -7.93
N ASP A 128 -18.82 -6.71 -7.78
CA ASP A 128 -20.08 -7.37 -8.14
C ASP A 128 -20.32 -7.36 -9.67
N VAL A 129 -19.40 -7.96 -10.42
CA VAL A 129 -19.41 -7.99 -11.89
C VAL A 129 -19.84 -9.35 -12.43
N GLY A 130 -20.87 -9.38 -13.28
CA GLY A 130 -21.33 -10.59 -13.97
C GLY A 130 -22.66 -11.19 -13.46
N SER A 131 -22.84 -12.50 -13.65
CA SER A 131 -24.08 -13.23 -13.31
C SER A 131 -24.02 -13.82 -11.90
N PRO A 132 -25.05 -13.63 -11.05
CA PRO A 132 -25.08 -14.18 -9.70
C PRO A 132 -24.87 -15.71 -9.64
N PRO A 133 -24.28 -16.24 -8.55
CA PRO A 133 -23.90 -15.53 -7.34
C PRO A 133 -22.55 -14.81 -7.47
N PHE A 134 -22.47 -13.59 -6.92
CA PHE A 134 -21.21 -12.86 -6.81
C PHE A 134 -20.27 -13.59 -5.83
N PRO A 135 -18.95 -13.63 -6.11
CA PRO A 135 -18.00 -14.19 -5.15
C PRO A 135 -18.06 -13.38 -3.84
N GLY A 136 -18.21 -14.08 -2.71
CA GLY A 136 -18.16 -13.43 -1.40
C GLY A 136 -16.73 -13.03 -1.04
N ASN A 137 -16.55 -12.34 0.10
CA ASN A 137 -15.22 -11.95 0.57
C ASN A 137 -14.28 -13.16 0.66
N GLU A 138 -13.07 -13.00 0.13
CA GLU A 138 -11.98 -13.96 0.22
C GLU A 138 -10.92 -13.45 1.21
N THR A 139 -10.27 -14.38 1.92
CA THR A 139 -9.26 -14.02 2.92
C THR A 139 -8.05 -14.94 2.84
N PHE A 140 -6.86 -14.37 2.89
CA PHE A 140 -5.62 -15.13 2.78
C PHE A 140 -4.47 -14.49 3.57
N PHE A 141 -3.44 -15.29 3.83
CA PHE A 141 -2.19 -14.83 4.43
C PHE A 141 -1.11 -14.76 3.36
N THR A 142 -0.38 -13.66 3.33
CA THR A 142 0.68 -13.42 2.35
C THR A 142 1.93 -12.84 3.03
N THR A 143 3.04 -12.84 2.29
CA THR A 143 4.29 -12.18 2.67
C THR A 143 4.40 -10.84 1.96
N LEU A 144 4.85 -9.81 2.66
CA LEU A 144 5.14 -8.50 2.08
C LEU A 144 6.57 -8.49 1.50
N GLY A 145 6.76 -7.80 0.36
CA GLY A 145 8.02 -7.79 -0.39
C GLY A 145 8.22 -8.95 -1.38
N ASN A 146 7.20 -9.33 -2.17
CA ASN A 146 7.22 -10.33 -3.25
C ASN A 146 8.61 -10.55 -3.92
N ASN A 147 9.39 -11.50 -3.41
CA ASN A 147 10.78 -11.85 -3.79
C ASN A 147 11.88 -10.78 -3.62
N PHE A 148 11.55 -9.51 -3.39
CA PHE A 148 12.48 -8.43 -3.04
C PHE A 148 11.83 -7.49 -2.02
N THR A 149 12.61 -7.12 -1.01
CA THR A 149 12.34 -6.14 0.05
C THR A 149 11.63 -4.88 -0.47
N GLU A 150 10.63 -4.38 0.25
CA GLU A 150 10.03 -3.07 -0.02
C GLU A 150 11.04 -1.98 0.33
N VAL A 151 11.36 -1.11 -0.64
CA VAL A 151 12.38 -0.06 -0.48
C VAL A 151 11.71 1.31 -0.38
N GLY A 152 11.98 1.97 0.74
CA GLY A 152 11.50 3.30 1.10
C GLY A 152 12.58 4.37 1.03
N PHE A 153 12.19 5.60 0.75
CA PHE A 153 13.06 6.79 0.78
C PHE A 153 12.42 7.87 1.65
N HIS A 154 13.15 8.37 2.65
CA HIS A 154 12.61 9.37 3.57
C HIS A 154 13.47 10.63 3.58
N LEU A 155 12.80 11.79 3.47
CA LEU A 155 13.42 13.10 3.63
C LEU A 155 12.81 13.78 4.86
N TYR A 156 13.66 14.07 5.86
CA TYR A 156 13.25 14.64 7.13
C TYR A 156 13.46 16.16 7.14
N PHE A 157 12.37 16.89 7.36
CA PHE A 157 12.38 18.37 7.39
C PHE A 157 12.48 18.95 8.81
N LEU A 158 12.23 18.15 9.83
CA LEU A 158 12.23 18.53 11.23
C LEU A 158 13.05 17.49 12.00
N HIS A 159 13.97 17.95 12.84
CA HIS A 159 14.79 17.12 13.73
C HIS A 159 14.28 17.25 15.17
#